data_AF-A0A8J7W2S6-F1
#
_entry.id   AF-A0A8J7W2S6-F1
#
_cell.length_a   1.000
_cell.length_b   1.000
_cell.length_c   1.000
_cell.angle_alpha   90.00
_cell.angle_beta   90.00
_cell.angle_gamma   90.00
#
_symmetry.space_group_name_H-M   'P 1'
#
loop_
_entity.id
_entity.type
_entity.pdbx_description
1 polymer ?
#
loop_
_entity_poly.entity_id
_entity_poly.type
_entity_poly.pdbx_seq_one_letter_code
_entity_poly.pdbx_strand_id
1 'polypeptide(L)' 'MPKPDDRRDNVDKIEYNIGKTIQNMELAEEMIAKTDDENMKQELKEKNNRREAALKGMRKEIRDEAIDKKNGYR' A
#
# COMPACT_ATOMS: atom_id res chain seq x y z
N MET A 1 -27.44 14.79 7.74
CA MET A 1 -26.82 13.76 8.61
C MET A 1 -25.61 13.21 7.88
N PRO A 2 -24.38 13.34 8.40
CA PRO A 2 -23.23 12.69 7.76
C PRO A 2 -23.39 11.18 7.99
N LYS A 3 -23.28 10.40 6.91
CA LYS A 3 -23.43 8.94 6.96
C LYS A 3 -22.35 8.36 7.89
N PRO A 4 -22.69 7.46 8.83
CA PRO A 4 -21.71 6.92 9.78
C PRO A 4 -20.74 5.87 9.19
N ASP A 5 -20.78 5.58 7.88
CA ASP A 5 -20.11 4.40 7.30
C ASP A 5 -18.90 4.65 6.37
N ASP A 6 -18.50 5.90 6.09
CA ASP A 6 -17.39 6.15 5.14
C ASP A 6 -16.00 5.63 5.60
N ARG A 7 -15.86 5.28 6.89
CA ARG A 7 -14.55 4.90 7.47
C ARG A 7 -14.24 3.41 7.37
N ARG A 8 -15.26 2.55 7.34
CA ARG A 8 -15.03 1.12 7.07
C ARG A 8 -14.57 0.92 5.64
N ASP A 9 -15.20 1.67 4.73
CA ASP A 9 -14.80 1.74 3.33
C ASP A 9 -13.35 2.21 3.15
N ASN A 10 -12.83 3.09 4.01
CA ASN A 10 -11.45 3.56 3.94
C ASN A 10 -10.44 2.47 4.30
N VAL A 11 -10.60 1.81 5.45
CA VAL A 11 -9.72 0.71 5.86
C VAL A 11 -9.69 -0.39 4.80
N ASP A 12 -10.87 -0.83 4.33
CA ASP A 12 -10.97 -1.91 3.35
C ASP A 12 -10.30 -1.54 2.02
N LYS A 13 -10.45 -0.28 1.57
CA LYS A 13 -9.76 0.23 0.37
C LYS A 13 -8.24 0.29 0.57
N ILE A 14 -7.77 0.72 1.74
CA ILE A 14 -6.33 0.81 2.02
C ILE A 14 -5.73 -0.59 2.10
N GLU A 15 -6.39 -1.54 2.76
CA GLU A 15 -5.96 -2.95 2.81
C GLU A 15 -5.91 -3.59 1.41
N TYR A 16 -6.93 -3.35 0.57
CA TYR A 16 -6.93 -3.79 -0.82
C TYR A 16 -5.74 -3.20 -1.60
N ASN A 17 -5.50 -1.89 -1.48
CA ASN A 17 -4.39 -1.21 -2.14
C ASN A 17 -3.02 -1.69 -1.65
N ILE A 18 -2.88 -2.01 -0.36
CA ILE A 18 -1.68 -2.65 0.20
C ILE A 18 -1.45 -4.00 -0.49
N GLY A 19 -2.48 -4.85 -0.57
CA GLY A 19 -2.38 -6.15 -1.23
C GLY A 19 -1.98 -6.04 -2.70
N LYS A 20 -2.61 -5.13 -3.45
CA LYS A 20 -2.25 -4.84 -4.84
C LYS A 20 -0.82 -4.32 -4.98
N THR A 21 -0.37 -3.49 -4.06
CA THR A 21 0.99 -2.92 -4.09
C THR A 21 2.04 -3.99 -3.82
N ILE A 22 1.81 -4.88 -2.86
CA ILE A 22 2.70 -6.02 -2.57
C ILE A 22 2.77 -6.95 -3.78
N GLN A 23 1.62 -7.34 -4.34
CA GLN A 23 1.58 -8.16 -5.56
C GLN A 23 2.38 -7.53 -6.71
N ASN A 24 2.22 -6.22 -6.92
CA ASN A 24 2.97 -5.50 -7.96
C ASN A 24 4.48 -5.44 -7.68
N MET A 25 4.90 -5.46 -6.40
CA MET A 25 6.32 -5.52 -6.03
C MET A 25 6.90 -6.90 -6.33
N GLU A 26 6.19 -7.97 -5.96
CA GLU A 26 6.59 -9.36 -6.24
C GLU A 26 6.70 -9.62 -7.75
N LEU A 27 5.71 -9.17 -8.53
CA LEU A 27 5.76 -9.28 -10.01
C LEU A 27 6.93 -8.50 -10.60
N ALA A 28 7.27 -7.34 -10.05
CA ALA A 28 8.43 -6.58 -10.48
C ALA A 28 9.74 -7.29 -10.14
N GLU A 29 9.84 -7.93 -8.97
CA GLU A 29 11.00 -8.76 -8.58
C GLU A 29 11.15 -9.99 -9.48
N GLU A 30 10.05 -10.67 -9.80
CA GLU A 30 10.05 -11.78 -10.75
C GLU A 30 10.54 -11.34 -12.13
N MET A 31 10.10 -10.16 -12.60
CA MET A 31 10.58 -9.59 -13.86
C MET A 31 12.07 -9.22 -13.79
N ILE A 32 12.56 -8.67 -12.68
CA ILE A 32 13.98 -8.37 -12.46
C ILE A 32 14.82 -9.66 -12.54
N ALA A 33 14.32 -10.77 -11.99
CA ALA A 33 15.02 -12.05 -12.00
C ALA A 33 15.08 -12.70 -13.39
N LYS A 34 14.12 -12.39 -14.27
CA LYS A 34 14.01 -12.97 -15.62
C LYS A 34 14.62 -12.13 -16.73
N THR A 35 14.72 -10.81 -16.53
CA THR A 35 15.24 -9.90 -17.55
C THR A 35 16.77 -9.81 -17.48
N ASP A 36 17.41 -9.65 -18.63
CA ASP A 36 18.84 -9.35 -18.73
C ASP A 36 19.11 -7.85 -18.96
N ASP A 37 18.06 -7.05 -19.15
CA ASP A 37 18.16 -5.60 -19.33
C ASP A 37 18.39 -4.89 -17.98
N GLU A 38 19.61 -4.41 -17.77
CA GLU A 38 20.01 -3.70 -16.55
C GLU A 38 19.25 -2.37 -16.33
N ASN A 39 18.87 -1.66 -17.40
CA ASN A 39 18.08 -0.43 -17.26
C ASN A 39 16.68 -0.77 -16.74
N MET A 40 16.06 -1.80 -17.31
CA MET A 40 14.76 -2.30 -16.86
C MET A 40 14.82 -2.78 -15.40
N LYS A 41 15.90 -3.46 -14.98
CA LYS A 41 16.10 -3.85 -13.58
C LYS A 41 16.16 -2.65 -12.65
N GLN A 42 16.91 -1.61 -13.00
CA GLN A 42 17.02 -0.40 -12.19
C GLN A 42 15.66 0.29 -12.06
N GLU A 43 14.92 0.47 -13.15
CA GLU A 43 13.59 1.07 -13.12
C GLU A 43 12.61 0.30 -12.22
N LEU A 44 12.60 -1.03 -12.33
CA LEU A 44 11.74 -1.88 -11.51
C LEU A 44 12.11 -1.80 -10.03
N LYS A 45 13.40 -1.79 -9.70
CA LYS A 45 13.89 -1.59 -8.32
C LYS A 45 13.48 -0.24 -7.76
N GLU A 46 13.64 0.83 -8.52
CA GLU A 46 13.21 2.17 -8.09
C GLU A 46 11.70 2.27 -7.90
N LYS A 47 10.92 1.66 -8.80
CA LYS A 47 9.46 1.56 -8.64
C LYS A 47 9.10 0.81 -7.36
N ASN A 48 9.79 -0.28 -7.03
CA ASN A 48 9.59 -1.01 -5.77
C ASN A 48 9.97 -0.18 -4.54
N ASN A 49 11.08 0.57 -4.57
CA ASN A 49 11.45 1.47 -3.48
C ASN A 49 10.37 2.53 -3.21
N ARG A 50 9.78 3.11 -4.28
CA ARG A 50 8.66 4.06 -4.13
C ARG A 50 7.41 3.39 -3.57
N ARG A 51 7.12 2.15 -3.98
CA ARG A 51 6.00 1.35 -3.43
C ARG A 51 6.20 1.03 -1.95
N GLU A 52 7.42 0.77 -1.51
CA GLU A 52 7.72 0.55 -0.10
C GLU A 52 7.41 1.80 0.75
N ALA A 53 7.76 2.98 0.25
CA ALA A 53 7.40 4.25 0.89
C ALA A 53 5.87 4.44 0.95
N ALA A 54 5.16 4.13 -0.14
CA ALA A 54 3.70 4.18 -0.17
C ALA A 54 3.06 3.20 0.83
N LEU A 55 3.58 1.97 0.93
CA LEU A 55 3.15 0.97 1.91
C LEU A 55 3.34 1.44 3.35
N LYS A 56 4.44 2.14 3.66
CA LYS A 56 4.65 2.73 4.99
C LYS A 56 3.59 3.78 5.30
N GLY A 57 3.22 4.61 4.33
CA GLY A 57 2.12 5.58 4.45
C GLY A 57 0.77 4.91 4.71
N MET A 58 0.39 3.95 3.86
CA MET A 58 -0.87 3.21 4.00
C MET A 58 -0.98 2.44 5.34
N ARG A 59 0.11 1.81 5.79
CA ARG A 59 0.14 1.11 7.10
C ARG A 59 0.01 2.08 8.28
N LYS A 60 0.53 3.30 8.14
CA LYS A 60 0.36 4.35 9.15
C LYS A 60 -1.09 4.82 9.18
N GLU A 61 -1.69 5.05 8.02
CA GLU A 61 -3.09 5.48 7.89
C GLU A 61 -4.07 4.49 8.54
N ILE A 62 -3.94 3.18 8.26
CA ILE A 62 -4.74 2.14 8.93
C ILE A 62 -4.56 2.16 10.45
N ARG A 63 -3.32 2.37 10.92
CA ARG A 63 -3.04 2.43 12.36
C ARG A 63 -3.71 3.65 13.00
N ASP A 64 -3.62 4.81 12.36
CA ASP A 64 -4.22 6.04 12.85
C ASP A 64 -5.76 5.91 12.86
N GLU A 65 -6.37 5.33 11.81
CA GLU A 65 -7.81 5.04 11.79
C GLU A 65 -8.23 4.02 12.87
N ALA A 66 -7.42 2.98 13.14
CA ALA A 66 -7.69 2.01 14.19
C ALA A 66 -7.61 2.62 15.60
N ILE A 67 -6.68 3.57 15.81
CA ILE A 67 -6.54 4.33 17.06
C ILE A 67 -7.75 5.25 17.24
N ASP A 68 -8.15 5.99 16.20
CA ASP A 68 -9.33 6.86 16.23
C ASP A 68 -10.62 6.09 16.53
N LYS A 69 -10.76 4.88 15.95
CA LYS A 69 -11.88 3.98 16.25
C LYS A 69 -11.89 3.51 17.71
N LYS A 70 -10.72 3.23 18.29
CA LYS A 70 -10.57 2.76 19.68
C LYS A 70 -10.77 3.87 20.70
N ASN A 71 -10.34 5.09 20.38
CA ASN A 71 -10.47 6.23 21.28
C ASN A 71 -11.90 6.79 21.37
N GLY A 72 -12.85 6.23 20.62
CA GLY A 72 -14.28 6.45 20.77
C GLY A 72 -14.63 7.92 20.56
N TYR A 73 -15.06 8.27 19.35
CA TYR A 73 -15.60 9.58 18.98
C TYR A 73 -16.16 10.34 20.19
N ARG A 74 -15.41 11.34 20.65
CA ARG A 74 -15.99 12.47 21.36
C ARG A 74 -16.53 13.45 20.33
#